data_AF-S3AR37-F1
#
_entry.id   AF-S3AR37-F1
#
_cell.length_a   1.000
_cell.length_b   1.000
_cell.length_c   1.000
_cell.angle_alpha   90.00
_cell.angle_beta   90.00
_cell.angle_gamma   90.00
#
_symmetry.space_group_name_H-M   'P 1'
#
loop_
_entity.id
_entity.type
_entity.pdbx_description
1 polymer ?
#
loop_
_entity_poly.entity_id
_entity_poly.type
_entity_poly.pdbx_seq_one_letter_code
_entity_poly.pdbx_strand_id
1 'polypeptide(L)'
;MAARKRYAVAASGRWFDEDDGRRLPAGEVHAWEPGTNQTVCGLALSRSQLARFPHVEWPDILPESGGAADRVQRVCPRCAAVAGRRGPDARPRWHRTDPRP
;
A
#
# COMPACT_ATOMS: atom_id res chain seq x y z
N MET A 1 -5.25 -18.26 -14.97
CA MET A 1 -5.51 -17.47 -13.74
C MET A 1 -4.48 -16.35 -13.69
N ALA A 2 -4.89 -15.09 -13.75
CA ALA A 2 -3.94 -13.98 -13.64
C ALA A 2 -3.32 -14.01 -12.23
N ALA A 3 -2.00 -14.06 -12.13
CA ALA A 3 -1.30 -13.98 -10.85
C ALA A 3 -1.75 -12.70 -10.14
N ARG A 4 -2.25 -12.85 -8.91
CA ARG A 4 -2.69 -11.73 -8.07
C ARG A 4 -1.46 -10.88 -7.79
N LYS A 5 -1.37 -9.69 -8.38
CA LYS A 5 -0.25 -8.76 -8.18
C LYS A 5 -0.08 -8.53 -6.68
N ARG A 6 1.09 -8.87 -6.15
CA ARG A 6 1.47 -8.56 -4.77
C ARG A 6 2.17 -7.21 -4.78
N TYR A 7 1.63 -6.29 -4.01
CA TYR A 7 2.19 -4.94 -3.89
C TYR A 7 2.95 -4.85 -2.58
N ALA A 8 4.19 -4.40 -2.69
CA ALA A 8 5.02 -4.00 -1.57
C ALA A 8 4.84 -2.50 -1.28
N VAL A 9 5.55 -2.00 -0.29
CA VAL A 9 5.43 -0.61 0.17
C VAL A 9 6.63 0.23 -0.27
N ALA A 10 6.33 1.45 -0.73
CA ALA A 10 7.30 2.55 -0.83
C ALA A 10 6.85 3.70 0.08
N ALA A 11 7.75 4.26 0.90
CA ALA A 11 7.39 5.25 1.91
C ALA A 11 8.33 6.45 1.94
N SER A 12 7.81 7.61 2.35
CA SER A 12 8.60 8.84 2.50
C SER A 12 9.51 8.82 3.73
N GLY A 13 9.24 7.96 4.69
CA GLY A 13 10.03 7.79 5.91
C GLY A 13 10.28 6.33 6.24
N ARG A 14 11.15 6.11 7.23
CA ARG A 14 11.43 4.81 7.82
C ARG A 14 11.66 4.95 9.31
N TRP A 15 11.37 3.90 10.06
CA TRP A 15 11.74 3.78 11.47
C TRP A 15 12.27 2.36 11.74
N PHE A 16 12.99 2.20 12.84
CA PHE A 16 13.48 0.91 13.28
C PHE A 16 12.59 0.40 14.40
N ASP A 17 12.02 -0.78 14.18
CA ASP A 17 11.26 -1.51 15.18
C ASP A 17 12.24 -2.31 16.03
N GLU A 18 12.30 -1.98 17.32
CA GLU A 18 13.20 -2.63 18.28
C GLU A 18 12.69 -4.00 18.70
N ASP A 19 11.37 -4.23 18.66
CA ASP A 19 10.75 -5.50 19.06
C ASP A 19 10.97 -6.58 17.99
N ASP A 20 10.76 -6.22 16.71
CA ASP A 20 10.98 -7.11 15.56
C ASP A 20 12.39 -7.00 14.94
N GLY A 21 13.22 -6.05 15.38
CA GLY A 21 14.58 -5.83 14.88
C GLY A 21 14.67 -5.45 13.40
N ARG A 22 13.63 -4.81 12.84
CA ARG A 22 13.51 -4.55 11.39
C ARG A 22 13.15 -3.10 11.08
N ARG A 23 13.46 -2.67 9.85
CA ARG A 23 13.06 -1.34 9.35
C ARG A 23 11.66 -1.39 8.78
N LEU A 24 10.80 -0.50 9.26
CA LEU A 24 9.40 -0.38 8.86
C LEU A 24 9.13 0.99 8.21
N PRO A 25 8.09 1.08 7.36
CA PRO A 25 7.73 2.32 6.68
C PRO A 25 7.19 3.36 7.68
N ALA A 26 7.43 4.63 7.39
CA ALA A 26 6.85 5.76 8.11
C ALA A 26 6.40 6.86 7.14
N GLY A 27 5.58 7.78 7.63
CA GLY A 27 5.14 8.96 6.86
C GLY A 27 4.06 8.59 5.83
N GLU A 28 4.24 9.04 4.60
CA GLU A 28 3.32 8.74 3.50
C GLU A 28 3.74 7.46 2.78
N VAL A 29 2.79 6.54 2.58
CA VAL A 29 3.02 5.24 1.93
C VAL A 29 2.28 5.11 0.61
N HIS A 30 2.95 4.46 -0.34
CA HIS A 30 2.47 4.17 -1.68
C HIS A 30 2.68 2.69 -2.03
N ALA A 31 1.74 2.14 -2.79
CA ALA A 31 1.86 0.79 -3.31
C ALA A 31 2.94 0.78 -4.39
N TRP A 32 3.79 -0.24 -4.35
CA TRP A 32 4.90 -0.42 -5.26
C TRP A 32 4.93 -1.87 -5.74
N GLU A 33 5.16 -2.07 -7.04
CA GLU A 33 5.35 -3.40 -7.62
C GLU A 33 6.85 -3.72 -7.62
N PRO A 34 7.33 -4.74 -6.88
CA PRO A 34 8.75 -5.07 -6.83
C PRO A 34 9.35 -5.24 -8.22
N GLY A 35 10.52 -4.64 -8.45
CA GLY A 35 11.18 -4.63 -9.75
C GLY A 35 10.90 -3.40 -10.61
N THR A 36 9.95 -2.53 -10.23
CA THR A 36 9.74 -1.24 -10.91
C THR A 36 10.45 -0.09 -10.18
N ASN A 37 10.74 1.00 -10.89
CA ASN A 37 11.31 2.22 -10.31
C ASN A 37 10.26 3.30 -10.00
N GLN A 38 8.97 2.93 -9.96
CA GLN A 38 7.86 3.84 -9.74
C GLN A 38 6.75 3.18 -8.90
N THR A 39 6.01 3.99 -8.14
CA THR A 39 4.82 3.54 -7.42
C THR A 39 3.68 3.26 -8.40
N VAL A 40 2.67 2.51 -7.94
CA VAL A 40 1.48 2.19 -8.73
C VAL A 40 0.69 3.44 -9.11
N CYS A 41 0.74 4.50 -8.30
CA CYS A 41 0.13 5.79 -8.63
C CYS A 41 1.00 6.68 -9.55
N GLY A 42 2.16 6.20 -10.02
CA GLY A 42 3.00 6.87 -11.01
C GLY A 42 4.11 7.76 -10.46
N LEU A 43 4.42 7.71 -9.16
CA LEU A 43 5.55 8.47 -8.61
C LEU A 43 6.86 7.74 -8.85
N ALA A 44 7.86 8.43 -9.41
CA ALA A 44 9.21 7.89 -9.54
C ALA A 44 9.91 7.85 -8.17
N LEU A 45 10.42 6.69 -7.76
CA LEU A 45 10.92 6.47 -6.40
C LEU A 45 12.05 7.41 -6.01
N SER A 46 13.02 7.62 -6.91
CA SER A 46 14.17 8.51 -6.65
C SER A 46 13.76 9.98 -6.58
N ARG A 47 12.93 10.44 -7.53
CA ARG A 47 12.48 11.85 -7.60
C ARG A 47 11.56 12.22 -6.43
N SER A 48 10.78 11.27 -5.94
CA SER A 48 9.88 11.44 -4.80
C SER A 48 10.52 11.04 -3.47
N GLN A 49 11.82 10.69 -3.46
CA GLN A 49 12.58 10.31 -2.26
C GLN A 49 11.90 9.21 -1.42
N LEU A 50 11.31 8.22 -2.10
CA LEU A 50 10.61 7.11 -1.45
C LEU A 50 11.58 5.94 -1.21
N ALA A 51 11.67 5.49 0.04
CA ALA A 51 12.36 4.27 0.44
C ALA A 51 11.52 3.03 0.10
N ARG A 52 12.17 1.93 -0.25
CA ARG A 52 11.53 0.67 -0.66
C ARG A 52 11.51 -0.32 0.50
N PHE A 53 10.37 -0.98 0.69
CA PHE A 53 10.16 -2.01 1.72
C PHE A 53 9.61 -3.27 1.06
N PRO A 54 10.46 -4.07 0.38
CA PRO A 54 10.02 -5.27 -0.33
C PRO A 54 9.50 -6.37 0.58
N HIS A 55 9.83 -6.32 1.88
CA HIS A 55 9.40 -7.27 2.91
C HIS A 55 8.12 -6.86 3.64
N VAL A 56 7.55 -5.69 3.32
CA VAL A 56 6.29 -5.21 3.89
C VAL A 56 5.22 -5.28 2.82
N GLU A 57 4.22 -6.12 3.03
CA GLU A 57 3.11 -6.25 2.11
C GLU A 57 2.15 -5.07 2.30
N TRP A 58 1.47 -4.66 1.24
CA TRP A 58 0.53 -3.53 1.28
C TRP A 58 -0.59 -3.65 2.34
N PRO A 59 -1.17 -4.83 2.64
CA PRO A 59 -2.16 -4.95 3.71
C PRO A 59 -1.60 -4.62 5.11
N ASP A 60 -0.30 -4.78 5.34
CA ASP A 60 0.31 -4.63 6.66
C ASP A 60 0.44 -3.15 7.08
N ILE A 61 0.35 -2.21 6.13
CA ILE A 61 0.36 -0.76 6.41
C ILE A 61 -1.03 -0.16 6.61
N LEU A 62 -2.08 -0.99 6.54
CA LEU A 62 -3.44 -0.52 6.77
C LEU A 62 -3.69 -0.34 8.27
N PRO A 63 -4.49 0.65 8.69
CA PRO A 63 -4.68 0.99 10.12
C PRO A 63 -5.13 -0.19 11.00
N GLU A 64 -5.82 -1.16 10.39
CA GLU A 64 -6.35 -2.37 11.04
C GLU A 64 -5.32 -3.46 11.34
N SER A 65 -4.10 -3.38 10.79
CA SER A 65 -3.10 -4.46 10.87
C SER A 65 -2.16 -4.37 12.07
N GLY A 66 -1.93 -3.15 12.61
CA GLY A 66 -0.92 -2.90 13.65
C GLY A 66 0.53 -3.11 13.19
N GLY A 67 1.51 -2.64 13.96
CA GLY A 67 2.94 -2.83 13.69
C GLY A 67 3.45 -1.96 12.54
N ALA A 68 3.46 -2.48 11.30
CA ALA A 68 3.94 -1.72 10.13
C ALA A 68 3.09 -0.47 9.82
N ALA A 69 1.88 -0.38 10.36
CA ALA A 69 1.01 0.79 10.29
C ALA A 69 1.36 1.89 11.32
N ASP A 70 2.13 1.60 12.36
CA ASP A 70 2.19 2.43 13.58
C ASP A 70 2.78 3.83 13.35
N ARG A 71 3.72 3.95 12.40
CA ARG A 71 4.32 5.24 12.01
C ARG A 71 3.86 5.72 10.64
N VAL A 72 2.85 5.07 10.06
CA VAL A 72 2.24 5.49 8.80
C VAL A 72 1.26 6.63 9.10
N GLN A 73 1.57 7.80 8.58
CA GLN A 73 0.74 9.00 8.77
C GLN A 73 -0.32 9.14 7.67
N ARG A 74 -0.01 8.65 6.47
CA ARG A 74 -0.89 8.77 5.30
C ARG A 74 -0.73 7.62 4.35
N VAL A 75 -1.84 6.98 3.98
CA VAL A 75 -1.89 6.04 2.86
C VAL A 75 -2.35 6.79 1.61
N CYS A 76 -1.59 6.71 0.52
CA CYS A 76 -1.97 7.37 -0.73
C CYS A 76 -3.33 6.81 -1.24
N PRO A 77 -4.37 7.64 -1.43
CA PRO A 77 -5.72 7.16 -1.76
C PRO A 77 -5.80 6.49 -3.13
N ARG A 78 -4.98 6.91 -4.09
CA ARG A 78 -4.88 6.26 -5.41
C ARG A 78 -4.29 4.84 -5.27
N CYS A 79 -3.24 4.69 -4.48
CA CYS A 79 -2.65 3.39 -4.19
C CYS A 79 -3.62 2.51 -3.38
N ALA A 80 -4.33 3.07 -2.40
CA ALA A 80 -5.34 2.34 -1.65
C ALA A 80 -6.49 1.84 -2.54
N ALA A 81 -6.92 2.61 -3.54
CA ALA A 81 -7.94 2.18 -4.49
C ALA A 81 -7.48 1.04 -5.41
N VAL A 82 -6.18 1.00 -5.77
CA VAL A 82 -5.62 -0.02 -6.68
C VAL A 82 -5.17 -1.28 -5.94
N ALA A 83 -4.46 -1.09 -4.82
CA ALA A 83 -3.78 -2.13 -4.06
C ALA A 83 -4.49 -2.48 -2.73
N GLY A 84 -5.46 -1.67 -2.28
CA GLY A 84 -6.28 -1.99 -1.11
C GLY A 84 -7.05 -3.30 -1.31
N ARG A 85 -7.70 -3.78 -0.24
CA ARG A 85 -8.40 -5.08 -0.28
C ARG A 85 -9.25 -5.15 -1.56
N ARG A 86 -8.93 -6.10 -2.45
CA ARG A 86 -9.91 -6.73 -3.35
C ARG A 86 -10.18 -8.09 -2.73
N GLY A 87 -10.80 -8.06 -1.55
CA GLY A 87 -11.30 -9.23 -0.82
C GLY A 87 -12.80 -9.10 -0.65
N PRO A 88 -13.52 -10.17 -0.27
CA PRO A 88 -14.97 -10.15 -0.09
C PRO A 88 -15.47 -9.05 0.86
N ASP A 89 -14.61 -8.56 1.76
CA ASP A 89 -14.92 -7.50 2.75
C ASP A 89 -14.57 -6.08 2.27
N ALA A 90 -13.98 -5.94 1.09
CA ALA A 90 -13.64 -4.64 0.55
C ALA A 90 -14.83 -4.05 -0.17
N ARG A 91 -15.37 -2.96 0.40
CA ARG A 91 -16.48 -2.10 -0.08
C ARG A 91 -17.40 -2.71 -1.14
N PRO A 92 -18.73 -2.75 -0.89
CA PRO A 92 -19.68 -3.35 -1.84
C PRO A 92 -19.42 -2.84 -3.25
N ARG A 93 -19.12 -3.80 -4.14
CA ARG A 93 -19.07 -3.62 -5.60
C ARG A 93 -20.25 -2.75 -6.00
N TRP A 94 -19.98 -1.65 -6.68
CA TRP A 94 -20.99 -0.69 -7.09
C TRP A 94 -22.13 -1.43 -7.79
N HIS A 95 -23.28 -1.50 -7.13
CA HIS A 95 -24.43 -2.24 -7.60
C HIS A 95 -25.44 -1.22 -8.12
N ARG A 96 -25.69 -1.26 -9.43
CA ARG A 96 -26.72 -0.46 -10.09
C ARG A 96 -28.05 -1.17 -9.82
N THR A 97 -28.79 -0.72 -8.81
CA THR A 97 -30.20 -1.06 -8.66
C THR A 97 -30.99 -0.14 -9.59
N ASP A 98 -31.69 -0.73 -10.56
CA ASP A 98 -32.51 -0.10 -11.61
C ASP A 98 -31.80 0.64 -12.76
N PRO A 99 -31.41 -0.07 -13.85
CA PRO A 99 -31.35 0.55 -15.16
C PRO A 99 -32.79 0.84 -15.61
N ARG A 100 -33.23 2.09 -15.57
CA ARG A 100 -34.56 2.45 -16.10
C ARG A 100 -34.65 2.13 -17.60
N PRO A 101 -35.83 1.70 -18.11
CA PRO A 101 -36.14 1.65 -19.54
C PRO A 101 -36.13 3.03 -20.19
#